data_AF-A0A2B7ZYY1-F1
#
_entry.id   AF-A0A2B7ZYY1-F1
#
_cell.length_a   1.000
_cell.length_b   1.000
_cell.length_c   1.000
_cell.angle_alpha   90.00
_cell.angle_beta   90.00
_cell.angle_gamma   90.00
#
_symmetry.space_group_name_H-M   'P 1'
#
loop_
_entity.id
_entity.type
_entity.pdbx_description
1 polymer ?
#
loop_
_entity_poly.entity_id
_entity_poly.type
_entity_poly.pdbx_seq_one_letter_code
_entity_poly.pdbx_strand_id
1 'polypeptide(L)' 'MLKFISVIVLALSGIKNVYAQEARTYAVYSPDRKLKVTLEIAREVKYSVQYKNTDIISPSLISVSLSSGLTLGKNGNA' A
#
# COMPACT_ATOMS: atom_id res chain seq x y z
N MET A 1 8.42 -48.45 -1.73
CA MET A 1 7.87 -47.23 -1.07
C MET A 1 8.71 -45.96 -1.33
N LEU A 2 9.52 -45.89 -2.40
CA LEU A 2 10.41 -44.74 -2.66
C LEU A 2 9.82 -43.67 -3.60
N LYS A 3 8.67 -43.94 -4.25
CA LYS A 3 8.02 -43.02 -5.22
C LYS A 3 7.11 -41.97 -4.57
N PHE A 4 6.81 -42.07 -3.27
CA PHE A 4 5.89 -41.16 -2.59
C PHE A 4 6.59 -39.97 -1.91
N ILE A 5 7.88 -40.07 -1.61
CA ILE A 5 8.65 -38.97 -1.00
C ILE A 5 8.85 -37.83 -2.01
N SER A 6 8.99 -38.14 -3.30
CA SER A 6 9.22 -37.14 -4.35
C SER A 6 8.01 -36.23 -4.60
N VAL A 7 6.80 -36.65 -4.27
CA VAL A 7 5.57 -35.84 -4.47
C VAL A 7 5.42 -34.78 -3.38
N ILE A 8 5.91 -35.06 -2.17
CA ILE A 8 5.82 -34.14 -1.03
C ILE A 8 6.80 -32.96 -1.20
N VAL A 9 7.97 -33.20 -1.80
CA VAL A 9 8.96 -32.13 -2.04
C VAL A 9 8.49 -31.13 -3.10
N LEU A 10 7.68 -31.55 -4.08
CA LEU A 10 7.14 -30.67 -5.12
C LEU A 10 5.92 -29.85 -4.65
N ALA A 11 5.30 -30.21 -3.52
CA ALA A 11 4.17 -29.47 -2.95
C ALA A 11 4.60 -28.24 -2.12
N LEU A 12 5.87 -28.15 -1.70
CA LEU A 12 6.40 -27.00 -0.94
C LEU A 12 7.00 -25.88 -1.81
N SER A 13 7.15 -26.06 -3.12
CA SER A 13 7.70 -25.04 -4.02
C SER A 13 6.68 -23.99 -4.49
N GLY A 14 5.44 -24.06 -4.01
CA GLY A 14 4.34 -23.16 -4.37
C GLY A 14 4.31 -21.81 -3.67
N ILE A 15 5.45 -21.30 -3.15
CA ILE A 15 5.50 -19.93 -2.61
C ILE A 15 5.37 -18.98 -3.80
N LYS A 16 4.13 -18.63 -4.15
CA LYS A 16 3.85 -17.50 -5.01
C LYS A 16 4.48 -16.30 -4.33
N ASN A 17 5.59 -15.80 -4.89
CA ASN A 17 6.10 -14.49 -4.58
C ASN A 17 5.01 -13.50 -4.97
N VAL A 18 4.11 -13.22 -4.02
CA VAL A 18 3.26 -12.05 -4.09
C VAL A 18 4.26 -10.90 -4.03
N TYR A 19 4.51 -10.28 -5.18
CA TYR A 19 5.20 -8.99 -5.23
C TYR A 19 4.37 -8.06 -4.35
N ALA A 20 4.76 -7.94 -3.08
CA ALA A 20 4.22 -6.94 -2.19
C ALA A 20 4.52 -5.61 -2.88
N GLN A 21 3.49 -4.88 -3.32
CA GLN A 21 3.68 -3.50 -3.73
C GLN A 21 4.30 -2.81 -2.52
N GLU A 22 5.57 -2.41 -2.65
CA GLU A 22 6.28 -1.70 -1.61
C GLU A 22 5.50 -0.43 -1.30
N ALA A 23 4.84 -0.43 -0.14
CA ALA A 23 4.14 0.74 0.34
C ALA A 23 5.18 1.85 0.54
N ARG A 24 5.04 2.94 -0.20
CA ARG A 24 5.93 4.10 -0.07
C ARG A 24 5.27 5.14 0.81
N THR A 25 5.98 5.58 1.83
CA THR A 25 5.51 6.61 2.75
C THR A 25 6.35 7.87 2.60
N TYR A 26 5.69 8.99 2.38
CA TYR A 26 6.30 10.32 2.34
C TYR A 26 5.76 11.15 3.50
N ALA A 27 6.61 11.99 4.09
CA ALA A 27 6.22 12.91 5.15
C ALA A 27 6.65 14.32 4.80
N VAL A 28 5.72 15.26 4.93
CA VAL A 28 5.96 16.69 4.74
C VAL A 28 5.61 17.40 6.03
N TYR A 29 6.48 18.32 6.46
CA TYR A 29 6.32 19.08 7.70
C TYR A 29 6.11 20.55 7.39
N SER A 30 5.30 21.24 8.19
CA SER A 30 5.29 22.70 8.23
C SER A 30 6.67 23.24 8.67
N PRO A 31 7.01 24.51 8.37
CA PRO A 31 8.27 25.12 8.80
C PRO A 31 8.49 25.04 10.32
N ASP A 32 7.42 25.17 11.11
CA ASP A 32 7.47 25.09 12.57
C ASP A 32 7.35 23.66 13.12
N ARG A 33 7.29 22.66 12.23
CA ARG A 33 7.16 21.22 12.52
C ARG A 33 5.94 20.82 13.36
N LYS A 34 4.98 21.72 13.56
CA LYS A 34 3.75 21.39 14.31
C LYS A 34 2.75 20.63 13.47
N LEU A 35 2.78 20.80 12.15
CA LEU A 35 1.90 20.08 11.24
C LEU A 35 2.72 19.08 10.43
N LYS A 36 2.24 17.84 10.35
CA LYS A 36 2.82 16.77 9.54
C LYS A 36 1.73 16.19 8.65
N VAL A 37 1.99 16.13 7.35
CA VAL A 37 1.19 15.38 6.39
C VAL A 37 1.96 14.11 6.05
N THR A 38 1.29 12.97 6.17
CA THR A 38 1.84 11.68 5.75
C THR A 38 1.08 11.19 4.54
N LEU A 39 1.79 10.84 3.47
CA LEU A 39 1.25 10.27 2.24
C LEU A 39 1.68 8.81 2.14
N GLU A 40 0.71 7.90 2.05
CA GLU A 40 0.92 6.47 1.89
C GLU A 40 0.51 6.07 0.48
N ILE A 41 1.45 5.52 -0.30
CA ILE A 41 1.24 5.08 -1.68
C ILE A 41 1.42 3.56 -1.72
N ALA A 42 0.29 2.85 -1.84
CA ALA A 42 0.23 1.40 -2.02
C ALA A 42 -0.84 1.07 -3.09
N ARG A 43 -1.74 0.13 -2.80
CA ARG A 43 -2.95 -0.11 -3.62
C ARG A 43 -3.88 1.10 -3.66
N GLU A 44 -3.80 1.97 -2.67
CA GLU A 44 -4.52 3.23 -2.63
C GLU A 44 -3.53 4.32 -2.23
N VAL A 45 -3.80 5.54 -2.69
CA VAL A 45 -3.09 6.73 -2.22
C VAL A 45 -3.89 7.33 -1.08
N LYS A 46 -3.30 7.38 0.12
CA LYS A 46 -3.95 7.94 1.30
C LYS A 46 -3.11 9.06 1.92
N TYR A 47 -3.77 10.04 2.52
CA TYR A 47 -3.12 11.05 3.33
C TYR A 47 -3.67 11.06 4.75
N SER A 48 -2.83 11.40 5.71
CA SER A 48 -3.20 11.72 7.09
C SER A 48 -2.53 13.00 7.53
N VAL A 49 -3.12 13.67 8.53
CA VAL A 49 -2.59 14.93 9.05
C VAL A 49 -2.51 14.88 10.56
N GLN A 50 -1.36 15.27 11.09
CA GLN A 50 -1.10 15.44 12.51
C GLN A 50 -0.81 16.90 12.84
N TYR A 51 -1.39 17.39 13.93
CA TYR A 51 -1.01 18.64 14.57
C TYR A 51 -0.46 18.35 15.96
N LYS A 52 0.79 18.73 16.23
CA LYS A 52 1.51 18.46 17.49
C LYS A 52 1.36 17.00 17.96
N ASN A 53 1.58 16.05 17.04
CA ASN A 53 1.44 14.59 17.26
C ASN A 53 0.02 14.08 17.54
N THR A 54 -1.01 14.92 17.43
CA THR A 54 -2.41 14.50 17.47
C THR A 54 -2.90 14.31 16.05
N ASP A 55 -3.45 13.14 15.73
CA ASP A 55 -4.11 12.91 14.45
C ASP A 55 -5.36 13.81 14.36
N ILE A 56 -5.35 14.75 13.41
CA ILE A 56 -6.48 15.64 13.13
C ILE A 56 -7.24 15.24 11.87
N ILE A 57 -6.58 14.46 10.99
CA ILE A 57 -7.21 13.81 9.83
C ILE A 57 -6.71 12.38 9.79
N SER A 58 -7.62 11.42 9.94
CA SER A 58 -7.35 9.99 9.75
C SER A 58 -6.98 9.67 8.29
N PRO A 59 -6.28 8.56 8.03
CA PRO A 59 -5.94 8.15 6.66
C PRO A 59 -7.14 8.21 5.71
N SER A 60 -7.06 9.10 4.72
CA SER A 60 -8.15 9.45 3.81
C SER A 60 -7.69 9.27 2.37
N LEU A 61 -8.55 8.68 1.54
CA LEU A 61 -8.25 8.34 0.14
C LEU A 61 -8.13 9.59 -0.74
N ILE A 62 -7.14 9.59 -1.63
CA ILE A 62 -7.01 10.52 -2.76
C ILE A 62 -7.20 9.70 -4.03
N SER A 63 -8.23 10.01 -4.82
CA SER A 63 -8.44 9.37 -6.12
C SER A 63 -9.16 10.26 -7.12
N VAL A 64 -8.92 10.04 -8.41
CA VAL A 64 -9.59 10.74 -9.51
C VAL A 64 -10.04 9.71 -10.54
N SER A 65 -11.33 9.69 -10.87
CA SER A 65 -11.87 8.89 -11.96
C SER A 65 -11.89 9.71 -13.25
N LEU A 66 -11.29 9.18 -14.30
CA LEU A 66 -11.23 9.78 -15.63
C LEU A 66 -12.38 9.25 -16.50
N SER A 67 -12.79 10.03 -17.49
CA SER A 67 -13.85 9.64 -18.45
C SER A 67 -13.49 8.40 -19.27
N SER A 68 -12.20 8.06 -19.38
CA SER A 68 -11.72 6.83 -20.01
C SER A 68 -11.98 5.56 -19.20
N GLY A 69 -12.51 5.68 -17.97
CA GLY A 69 -12.70 4.56 -17.05
C GLY A 69 -11.48 4.25 -16.17
N LEU A 70 -10.34 4.91 -16.40
CA LEU A 70 -9.16 4.80 -15.53
C LEU A 70 -9.37 5.58 -14.22
N THR A 71 -9.00 4.99 -13.08
CA THR A 71 -8.98 5.67 -11.78
C THR A 71 -7.55 5.85 -11.29
N LEU A 72 -7.11 7.09 -11.13
CA LEU A 72 -5.83 7.43 -10.52
C LEU A 72 -5.96 7.39 -9.00
N GLY A 73 -4.90 6.98 -8.29
CA GLY A 73 -4.90 6.87 -6.83
C GLY A 73 -5.46 5.57 -6.27
N LYS A 74 -5.92 4.65 -7.14
CA LYS A 74 -6.23 3.25 -6.81
C LYS A 74 -5.51 2.33 -7.80
N ASN A 75 -4.67 1.46 -7.27
CA ASN A 75 -3.97 0.42 -8.01
C ASN A 75 -4.47 -0.94 -7.53
N GLY A 76 -5.43 -1.49 -8.25
CA GLY A 76 -5.98 -2.81 -8.04
C GLY A 76 -6.74 -3.18 -9.30
N ASN A 77 -6.33 -4.27 -9.95
CA ASN A 77 -7.09 -4.85 -11.05
C ASN A 77 -8.53 -5.03 -10.56
N ALA A 78 -9.49 -4.49 -11.31
CA ALA A 78 -10.90 -4.84 -11.17
C ALA A 78 -11.10 -6.35 -11.41
#